data_AF-A0A562QFZ2-F1
#
_entry.id   AF-A0A562QFZ2-F1
#
_cell.length_a   1.000
_cell.length_b   1.000
_cell.length_c   1.000
_cell.angle_alpha   90.00
_cell.angle_beta   90.00
_cell.angle_gamma   90.00
#
_symmetry.space_group_name_H-M   'P 1'
#
loop_
_entity.id
_entity.type
_entity.pdbx_description
1 polymer ?
#
loop_
_entity_poly.entity_id
_entity_poly.type
_entity_poly.pdbx_seq_one_letter_code
_entity_poly.pdbx_strand_id
1 'polypeptide(L)'
;MRPPIGFDRYIRLAQRFLIRGRLPALLLAVGRKVGKKGFRLGAAKETLGLFHSLLLAWWRGQYRGVDRKAILTIMGALLYFLSPIDVIPDWMLTFGFIDDLAVLAWVAKTWKKELDAFKAWRDTQPVSLRQSLNAPPAPAEKPAHGVVIIEKT
;
A
#
# COMPACT_ATOMS: atom_id res chain seq x y z
N MET A 1 14.88 11.56 3.01
CA MET A 1 14.54 12.11 1.68
C MET A 1 13.28 12.95 1.82
N ARG A 2 13.14 14.04 1.06
CA ARG A 2 11.91 14.86 1.08
C ARG A 2 10.77 14.12 0.35
N PRO A 3 9.53 14.17 0.84
CA PRO A 3 8.39 13.58 0.15
C PRO A 3 8.10 14.30 -1.17
N PRO A 4 7.47 13.61 -2.14
CA PRO A 4 6.93 14.23 -3.34
C PRO A 4 5.93 15.35 -3.00
N ILE A 5 5.88 16.38 -3.84
CA ILE A 5 5.00 17.54 -3.64
C ILE A 5 3.54 17.06 -3.61
N GLY A 6 2.76 17.50 -2.61
CA GLY A 6 1.35 17.12 -2.46
C GLY A 6 1.09 15.79 -1.73
N PHE A 7 2.12 14.99 -1.46
CA PHE A 7 1.97 13.69 -0.81
C PHE A 7 1.39 13.76 0.62
N ASP A 8 1.59 14.87 1.33
CA ASP A 8 1.07 15.06 2.69
C ASP A 8 -0.46 14.95 2.78
N ARG A 9 -1.18 15.30 1.71
CA ARG A 9 -2.65 15.11 1.63
C ARG A 9 -3.01 13.63 1.75
N TYR A 10 -2.23 12.77 1.12
CA TYR A 10 -2.44 11.32 1.09
C TYR A 10 -2.07 10.66 2.39
N ILE A 11 -1.07 11.18 3.12
CA ILE A 11 -0.80 10.75 4.51
C ILE A 11 -2.02 11.01 5.40
N ARG A 12 -2.63 12.19 5.29
CA ARG A 12 -3.86 12.50 6.04
C ARG A 12 -5.03 11.60 5.63
N LEU A 13 -5.17 11.27 4.35
CA LEU A 13 -6.18 10.33 3.88
C LEU A 13 -5.91 8.90 4.40
N ALA A 14 -4.65 8.45 4.40
CA ALA A 14 -4.24 7.16 4.92
C ALA A 14 -4.60 7.01 6.40
N GLN A 15 -4.30 8.01 7.22
CA GLN A 15 -4.70 8.06 8.62
C GLN A 15 -6.23 7.94 8.78
N ARG A 16 -7.00 8.70 8.00
CA ARG A 16 -8.48 8.62 8.03
C ARG A 16 -9.01 7.26 7.61
N PHE A 17 -8.42 6.63 6.60
CA PHE A 17 -8.79 5.29 6.15
C PHE A 17 -8.52 4.24 7.21
N LEU A 18 -7.38 4.36 7.90
CA LEU A 18 -7.01 3.47 8.99
C LEU A 18 -7.98 3.58 10.16
N ILE A 19 -8.27 4.80 10.61
CA ILE A 19 -9.22 5.09 11.70
C ILE A 19 -10.61 4.52 11.38
N ARG A 20 -11.07 4.69 10.14
CA ARG A 20 -12.41 4.25 9.71
C ARG A 20 -12.50 2.75 9.39
N GLY A 21 -11.43 1.98 9.59
CA GLY A 21 -11.41 0.54 9.27
C GLY A 21 -11.53 0.24 7.78
N ARG A 22 -11.22 1.19 6.89
CA ARG A 22 -11.39 1.08 5.43
C ARG A 22 -10.18 0.49 4.70
N LEU A 23 -9.20 -0.05 5.43
CA LEU A 23 -8.03 -0.69 4.83
C LEU A 23 -8.39 -1.84 3.88
N PRO A 24 -9.36 -2.73 4.17
CA PRO A 24 -9.75 -3.80 3.25
C PRO A 24 -10.23 -3.28 1.89
N ALA A 25 -10.97 -2.17 1.87
CA ALA A 25 -11.45 -1.55 0.64
C ALA A 25 -10.30 -1.01 -0.21
N LEU A 26 -9.28 -0.43 0.44
CA LEU A 26 -8.05 0.00 -0.24
C LEU A 26 -7.33 -1.20 -0.84
N LEU A 27 -7.10 -2.26 -0.07
CA LEU A 27 -6.40 -3.47 -0.55
C LEU A 27 -7.16 -4.15 -1.70
N LEU A 28 -8.49 -4.25 -1.61
CA LEU A 28 -9.34 -4.75 -2.69
C LEU A 28 -9.21 -3.91 -3.96
N ALA A 29 -9.26 -2.59 -3.84
CA ALA A 29 -9.16 -1.70 -5.00
C ALA A 29 -7.76 -1.71 -5.62
N VAL A 30 -6.70 -1.84 -4.80
CA VAL A 30 -5.32 -2.05 -5.29
C VAL A 30 -5.23 -3.36 -6.07
N GLY A 31 -5.73 -4.46 -5.50
CA GLY A 31 -5.74 -5.77 -6.15
C GLY A 31 -6.47 -5.75 -7.50
N ARG A 32 -7.63 -5.09 -7.57
CA ARG A 32 -8.39 -4.92 -8.82
C ARG A 32 -7.63 -4.09 -9.86
N LYS A 33 -6.99 -2.98 -9.46
CA LYS A 33 -6.22 -2.13 -10.39
C LYS A 33 -5.00 -2.85 -10.94
N VAL A 34 -4.28 -3.59 -10.10
CA VAL A 34 -3.09 -4.38 -10.50
C VAL A 34 -3.46 -5.59 -11.37
N GLY A 35 -4.65 -6.18 -11.18
CA GLY A 35 -5.14 -7.32 -11.96
C GLY A 35 -5.75 -6.98 -13.32
N LYS A 36 -5.98 -5.70 -13.65
CA LYS A 36 -6.62 -5.28 -14.91
C LYS A 36 -5.71 -5.54 -16.11
N LYS A 37 -6.21 -6.24 -17.13
CA LYS A 37 -5.54 -6.44 -18.44
C LYS A 37 -5.14 -5.07 -19.00
N GLY A 38 -3.82 -4.82 -19.18
CA GLY A 38 -3.27 -3.57 -19.71
C GLY A 38 -2.23 -2.88 -18.81
N PHE A 39 -2.11 -3.24 -17.54
CA PHE A 39 -1.06 -2.71 -16.66
C PHE A 39 0.30 -3.37 -16.96
N ARG A 40 1.20 -2.68 -17.67
CA ARG A 40 2.51 -3.22 -18.15
C ARG A 40 3.74 -2.55 -17.52
N LEU A 41 3.74 -2.36 -16.20
CA LEU A 41 4.89 -1.82 -15.45
C LEU A 41 5.41 -2.89 -14.48
N GLY A 42 6.33 -3.74 -14.94
CA GLY A 42 6.81 -4.92 -14.20
C GLY A 42 7.33 -4.59 -12.80
N ALA A 43 8.28 -3.66 -12.69
CA ALA A 43 8.84 -3.22 -11.41
C ALA A 43 7.80 -2.56 -10.48
N ALA A 44 6.83 -1.84 -11.07
CA ALA A 44 5.74 -1.24 -10.31
C ALA A 44 4.77 -2.29 -9.78
N LYS A 45 4.45 -3.31 -10.57
CA LYS A 45 3.62 -4.45 -10.18
C LYS A 45 4.23 -5.19 -8.99
N GLU A 46 5.54 -5.43 -9.02
CA GLU A 46 6.26 -6.06 -7.91
C GLU A 46 6.23 -5.20 -6.64
N THR A 47 6.49 -3.90 -6.77
CA THR A 47 6.46 -2.95 -5.65
C THR A 47 5.06 -2.84 -5.05
N LEU A 48 4.03 -2.74 -5.88
CA LEU A 48 2.63 -2.71 -5.45
C LEU A 48 2.20 -4.01 -4.78
N GLY A 49 2.60 -5.16 -5.31
CA GLY A 49 2.35 -6.47 -4.70
C GLY A 49 3.03 -6.60 -3.33
N LEU A 50 4.25 -6.07 -3.19
CA LEU A 50 4.95 -6.04 -1.93
C LEU A 50 4.25 -5.13 -0.90
N PHE A 51 3.85 -3.93 -1.30
CA PHE A 51 3.11 -3.01 -0.45
C PHE A 51 1.78 -3.62 0.00
N HIS A 52 1.04 -4.23 -0.92
CA HIS A 52 -0.21 -4.93 -0.63
C HIS A 52 0.01 -6.04 0.39
N SER A 53 0.94 -6.96 0.13
CA SER A 53 1.20 -8.10 1.03
C SER A 53 1.67 -7.66 2.42
N LEU A 54 2.49 -6.60 2.53
CA LEU A 54 2.90 -6.03 3.81
C LEU A 54 1.71 -5.48 4.59
N LEU A 55 0.89 -4.63 3.96
CA LEU A 55 -0.28 -4.04 4.62
C LEU A 55 -1.29 -5.12 5.04
N LEU A 56 -1.46 -6.15 4.22
CA LEU A 56 -2.36 -7.26 4.52
C LEU A 56 -1.85 -8.11 5.69
N ALA A 57 -0.55 -8.45 5.70
CA ALA A 57 0.08 -9.17 6.81
C ALA A 57 0.01 -8.38 8.12
N TRP A 58 0.21 -7.05 8.04
CA TRP A 58 0.07 -6.15 9.18
C TRP A 58 -1.37 -6.08 9.69
N TRP A 59 -2.33 -5.94 8.77
CA TRP A 59 -3.76 -5.87 9.07
C TRP A 59 -4.32 -7.17 9.67
N ARG A 60 -3.81 -8.33 9.22
CA ARG A 60 -4.09 -9.65 9.79
C ARG A 60 -3.31 -9.93 11.07
N GLY A 61 -2.42 -9.03 11.49
CA GLY A 61 -1.57 -9.22 12.68
C GLY A 61 -0.48 -10.29 12.54
N GLN A 62 -0.25 -10.80 11.33
CA GLN A 62 0.76 -11.83 11.03
C GLN A 62 2.18 -11.25 11.05
N TYR A 63 2.32 -9.96 10.72
CA TYR A 63 3.60 -9.24 10.76
C TYR A 63 3.48 -7.90 11.48
N ARG A 64 4.30 -7.70 12.52
CA ARG A 64 4.34 -6.45 13.32
C ARG A 64 5.73 -5.82 13.40
N GLY A 65 6.73 -6.39 12.75
CA GLY A 65 8.11 -5.87 12.69
C GLY A 65 8.26 -4.70 11.72
N VAL A 66 7.29 -3.80 11.67
CA VAL A 66 7.25 -2.66 10.74
C VAL A 66 6.93 -1.37 11.48
N ASP A 67 7.68 -0.31 11.18
CA ASP A 67 7.38 1.04 11.70
C ASP A 67 5.98 1.50 11.26
N ARG A 68 5.21 2.06 12.20
CA ARG A 68 3.89 2.65 11.91
C ARG A 68 3.95 3.75 10.85
N LYS A 69 5.04 4.53 10.82
CA LYS A 69 5.28 5.54 9.78
C LYS A 69 5.42 4.91 8.41
N ALA A 70 6.05 3.73 8.30
CA ALA A 70 6.14 2.98 7.05
C ALA A 70 4.75 2.54 6.57
N ILE A 71 3.92 2.00 7.47
CA ILE A 71 2.53 1.63 7.16
C ILE A 71 1.74 2.82 6.61
N LEU A 72 1.78 3.97 7.30
CA LEU A 72 1.08 5.18 6.86
C LEU A 72 1.59 5.69 5.51
N THR A 73 2.91 5.69 5.30
CA THR A 73 3.52 6.12 4.04
C THR A 73 3.12 5.21 2.88
N ILE A 74 3.17 3.90 3.09
CA ILE A 74 2.81 2.91 2.07
C ILE A 74 1.32 2.99 1.74
N MET A 75 0.46 3.13 2.75
CA MET A 75 -0.97 3.41 2.53
C MET A 75 -1.19 4.69 1.74
N GLY A 76 -0.45 5.76 2.03
CA GLY A 76 -0.47 7.02 1.28
C GLY A 76 -0.10 6.82 -0.19
N ALA A 77 0.97 6.06 -0.48
CA ALA A 77 1.39 5.73 -1.83
C ALA A 77 0.32 4.91 -2.59
N LEU A 78 -0.34 3.96 -1.93
CA LEU A 78 -1.42 3.21 -2.56
C LEU A 78 -2.64 4.09 -2.81
N LEU A 79 -3.00 4.99 -1.88
CA LEU A 79 -4.10 5.95 -2.10
C LEU A 79 -3.78 6.94 -3.22
N TYR A 80 -2.53 7.38 -3.33
CA TYR A 80 -2.03 8.17 -4.46
C TYR A 80 -2.28 7.42 -5.76
N PHE A 81 -1.74 6.21 -5.85
CA PHE A 81 -1.89 5.33 -7.00
C PHE A 81 -3.36 4.98 -7.32
N LEU A 82 -4.27 4.93 -6.33
CA LEU A 82 -5.68 4.59 -6.55
C LEU A 82 -6.57 5.79 -6.86
N SER A 83 -6.13 7.01 -6.54
CA SER A 83 -6.91 8.20 -6.82
C SER A 83 -7.19 8.25 -8.33
N PRO A 84 -8.46 8.30 -8.77
CA PRO A 84 -8.76 8.44 -10.18
C PRO A 84 -8.40 9.83 -10.73
N ILE A 85 -7.98 10.79 -9.89
CA ILE A 85 -7.95 12.22 -10.24
C ILE A 85 -6.98 13.04 -9.36
N ASP A 86 -5.66 12.85 -9.37
CA ASP A 86 -4.79 13.95 -8.92
C ASP A 86 -4.07 14.61 -10.11
N VAL A 87 -4.85 15.50 -10.74
CA VAL A 87 -4.43 16.82 -11.21
C VAL A 87 -3.55 16.89 -12.47
N ILE A 88 -4.02 16.31 -13.57
CA ILE A 88 -3.56 16.71 -14.91
C ILE A 88 -4.77 17.22 -15.68
N PRO A 89 -4.85 18.54 -15.97
CA PRO A 89 -5.74 19.05 -17.01
C PRO A 89 -5.37 18.39 -18.35
N ASP A 90 -6.28 18.37 -19.33
CA ASP A 90 -6.22 17.59 -20.58
C ASP A 90 -5.06 17.93 -21.58
N TRP A 91 -3.95 18.54 -21.13
CA TRP A 91 -2.79 18.96 -21.94
C TRP A 91 -1.53 18.08 -21.76
N MET A 92 -1.53 17.11 -20.83
CA MET A 92 -0.35 16.28 -20.51
C MET A 92 -0.62 14.77 -20.67
N LEU A 93 -1.27 14.38 -21.77
CA LEU A 93 -1.62 12.99 -22.11
C LEU A 93 -0.42 12.04 -22.34
N THR A 94 0.83 12.51 -22.20
CA THR A 94 2.05 11.70 -22.42
C THR A 94 2.90 11.40 -21.18
N PHE A 95 2.73 12.10 -20.04
CA PHE A 95 3.66 11.99 -18.89
C PHE A 95 3.05 11.57 -17.54
N GLY A 96 1.72 11.46 -17.42
CA GLY A 96 1.04 11.26 -16.14
C GLY A 96 1.37 9.98 -15.35
N PHE A 97 1.92 8.94 -15.97
CA PHE A 97 2.30 7.71 -15.28
C PHE A 97 3.66 7.78 -14.57
N ILE A 98 4.53 8.75 -14.93
CA ILE A 98 5.89 8.81 -14.42
C ILE A 98 5.91 9.26 -12.96
N ASP A 99 5.00 10.16 -12.57
CA ASP A 99 4.95 10.68 -11.21
C ASP A 99 4.47 9.63 -10.18
N ASP A 100 3.46 8.82 -10.53
CA ASP A 100 3.04 7.65 -9.74
C ASP A 100 4.20 6.68 -9.47
N LEU A 101 4.99 6.40 -10.51
CA LEU A 101 6.17 5.54 -10.39
C LEU A 101 7.25 6.16 -9.52
N ALA A 102 7.45 7.47 -9.62
CA ALA A 102 8.39 8.20 -8.77
C ALA A 102 7.97 8.15 -7.29
N VAL A 103 6.68 8.29 -6.98
CA VAL A 103 6.15 8.14 -5.61
C VAL A 103 6.38 6.72 -5.10
N LEU A 104 6.03 5.69 -5.88
CA LEU A 104 6.26 4.29 -5.48
C LEU A 104 7.75 3.99 -5.26
N ALA A 105 8.62 4.44 -6.16
CA ALA A 105 10.07 4.27 -6.04
C ALA A 105 10.63 5.02 -4.83
N TRP A 106 10.15 6.24 -4.56
CA TRP A 106 10.53 7.02 -3.40
C TRP A 106 10.12 6.34 -2.08
N VAL A 107 8.89 5.82 -1.98
CA VAL A 107 8.44 5.07 -0.80
C VAL A 107 9.26 3.79 -0.63
N ALA A 108 9.47 3.04 -1.72
CA ALA A 108 10.26 1.81 -1.69
C ALA A 108 11.70 2.05 -1.24
N LYS A 109 12.32 3.15 -1.69
CA LYS A 109 13.66 3.54 -1.27
C LYS A 109 13.70 4.03 0.17
N THR A 110 12.73 4.84 0.59
CA THR A 110 12.64 5.41 1.94
C THR A 110 12.48 4.31 2.99
N TRP A 111 11.65 3.31 2.70
CA TRP A 111 11.33 2.21 3.61
C TRP A 111 12.01 0.88 3.22
N LYS A 112 13.12 0.96 2.48
CA LYS A 112 13.82 -0.23 1.97
C LYS A 112 14.13 -1.25 3.06
N LYS A 113 14.64 -0.79 4.21
CA LYS A 113 14.98 -1.65 5.35
C LYS A 113 13.76 -2.44 5.87
N GLU A 114 12.62 -1.76 6.03
CA GLU A 114 11.36 -2.38 6.48
C GLU A 114 10.84 -3.38 5.46
N LEU A 115 10.90 -3.01 4.17
CA LEU A 115 10.46 -3.85 3.06
C LEU A 115 11.33 -5.10 2.89
N ASP A 116 12.64 -4.97 3.06
CA ASP A 116 13.57 -6.10 3.00
C ASP A 116 13.39 -7.03 4.21
N ALA A 117 13.19 -6.48 5.41
CA ALA A 117 12.86 -7.28 6.60
C ALA A 117 11.55 -8.05 6.40
N PHE A 118 10.52 -7.39 5.84
CA PHE A 118 9.26 -8.05 5.50
C PHE A 118 9.43 -9.13 4.44
N LYS A 119 10.21 -8.90 3.38
CA LYS A 119 10.51 -9.93 2.36
C LYS A 119 11.16 -11.15 2.99
N ALA A 120 12.22 -10.93 3.78
CA ALA A 120 12.93 -12.00 4.47
C ALA A 120 11.98 -12.80 5.37
N TRP A 121 11.16 -12.12 6.17
CA TRP A 121 10.13 -12.78 6.98
C TRP A 121 9.15 -13.58 6.10
N ARG A 122 8.55 -12.96 5.09
CA ARG A 122 7.53 -13.58 4.21
C ARG A 122 8.06 -14.83 3.52
N ASP A 123 9.33 -14.84 3.15
CA ASP A 123 9.94 -15.95 2.43
C ASP A 123 10.25 -17.15 3.34
N THR A 124 10.27 -16.96 4.67
CA THR A 124 10.31 -18.06 5.66
C THR A 124 8.93 -18.64 5.98
N GLN A 125 7.85 -18.05 5.47
CA GLN A 125 6.49 -18.47 5.81
C GLN A 125 6.00 -19.63 4.93
N PRO A 126 5.07 -20.47 5.44
CA PRO A 126 4.44 -21.52 4.66
C PRO A 126 3.80 -21.00 3.36
N VAL A 127 3.77 -21.85 2.32
CA VAL A 127 3.20 -21.51 1.02
C VAL A 127 1.73 -21.04 1.14
N SER A 128 0.95 -21.66 2.02
CA SER A 128 -0.44 -21.27 2.30
C SER A 128 -0.55 -19.83 2.80
N LEU A 129 0.34 -19.40 3.70
CA LEU A 129 0.37 -18.03 4.19
C LEU A 129 0.76 -17.06 3.09
N ARG A 130 1.82 -17.37 2.33
CA ARG A 130 2.30 -16.52 1.22
C ARG A 130 1.21 -16.35 0.15
N GLN A 131 0.47 -17.40 -0.18
CA GLN A 131 -0.67 -17.34 -1.09
C GLN A 131 -1.80 -16.45 -0.53
N SER A 132 -2.11 -16.58 0.77
CA SER A 132 -3.12 -15.74 1.41
C SER A 132 -2.79 -14.24 1.34
N LEU A 133 -1.49 -13.88 1.34
CA LEU A 133 -1.01 -12.49 1.28
C LEU A 133 -1.05 -11.89 -0.13
N ASN A 134 -1.24 -12.70 -1.17
CA ASN A 134 -1.36 -12.24 -2.55
C ASN A 134 -2.82 -11.99 -2.95
N ALA A 135 -3.77 -12.53 -2.20
CA ALA A 135 -5.20 -12.35 -2.41
C ALA A 135 -5.74 -11.22 -1.52
N PRO A 136 -6.62 -10.35 -2.03
CA PRO A 136 -7.24 -9.33 -1.20
C PRO A 136 -8.10 -9.98 -0.09
N PRO A 137 -8.34 -9.25 1.03
CA PRO A 137 -9.10 -9.78 2.15
C PRO A 137 -10.53 -10.13 1.75
N ALA A 138 -11.10 -11.15 2.40
CA ALA A 138 -12.50 -11.50 2.16
C ALA A 138 -13.43 -10.39 2.68
N PRO A 139 -14.61 -10.15 2.07
CA PRO A 139 -15.49 -9.05 2.46
C PRO A 139 -15.91 -9.03 3.94
N ALA A 140 -15.96 -10.21 4.59
CA ALA A 140 -16.33 -10.36 6.00
C ALA A 140 -15.13 -10.53 6.95
N GLU A 141 -13.90 -10.49 6.43
CA GLU A 141 -12.69 -10.67 7.23
C GLU A 141 -12.48 -9.47 8.15
N LYS A 142 -12.25 -9.72 9.44
CA LYS A 142 -12.04 -8.67 10.46
C LYS A 142 -10.55 -8.39 10.66
N PRO A 143 -10.15 -7.15 10.95
CA PRO A 143 -8.78 -6.83 11.35
C PRO A 143 -8.35 -7.62 12.58
N ALA A 144 -7.04 -7.88 12.71
CA ALA A 144 -6.49 -8.36 13.96
C ALA A 144 -6.71 -7.34 15.09
N HIS A 145 -6.84 -7.85 16.32
CA HIS A 145 -6.95 -7.02 17.51
C HIS A 145 -5.76 -6.04 17.60
N GLY A 146 -6.05 -4.78 17.90
CA GLY A 146 -5.06 -3.69 17.97
C GLY A 146 -4.65 -3.05 16.64
N VAL A 147 -5.20 -3.48 15.49
CA VAL A 147 -4.98 -2.82 14.18
C VAL A 147 -5.88 -1.60 13.98
N VAL A 148 -7.08 -1.64 14.56
CA VAL A 148 -8.02 -0.52 14.61
C VAL A 148 -8.18 -0.08 16.06
N ILE A 149 -7.12 0.52 16.59
CA ILE A 149 -7.17 1.26 17.85
C ILE A 149 -6.30 2.50 17.64
N ILE A 150 -6.93 3.58 17.18
CA ILE A 150 -6.52 4.88 17.72
C ILE A 150 -7.44 5.05 18.92
N GLU A 151 -6.92 4.71 20.09
CA GLU A 151 -7.49 5.16 21.35
C GLU A 151 -7.71 6.66 21.25
N LYS A 152 -8.88 7.11 21.74
CA LYS A 152 -9.18 8.51 22.02
C LYS A 152 -7.93 9.22 22.54
N THR A 153 -7.49 10.25 21.85
CA THR A 153 -6.97 11.47 22.49
C THR A 153 -7.34 12.63 21.61
#